data_AF-A0A833E4V3-F1
#
_entry.id   AF-A0A833E4V3-F1
#
_cell.length_a   1.000
_cell.length_b   1.000
_cell.length_c   1.000
_cell.angle_alpha   90.00
_cell.angle_beta   90.00
_cell.angle_gamma   90.00
#
_symmetry.space_group_name_H-M   'P 1'
#
loop_
_entity.id
_entity.type
_entity.pdbx_description
1 polymer ?
#
loop_
_entity_poly.entity_id
_entity_poly.type
_entity_poly.pdbx_seq_one_letter_code
_entity_poly.pdbx_strand_id
1 'polypeptide(L)'
;MMDIKLLGYLSSFTKKFSRENLYTFLEESIKEYILVQNRKKLKIVNIGAGGEISYHIRKYIEGKSHIEFIEIDIDKKRHPDYVLDVQNMYLIKDEEVDVVFCLEVLEHVQNPFKAVSEIYRILKPGGLIIGSVPFIFPIHDEPHDYFRFTRYGISYLFRNFKCLKLVERNSYIKSWYVILLRLINTESFKERIIGVMLFPFMVLILPIVITLDMVVKNNHSTTGYFFIYKK
;
A
#
# COMPACT_ATOMS: atom_id res chain seq x y z
N MET A 1 11.03 -4.47 -33.28
CA MET A 1 11.12 -3.51 -32.16
C MET A 1 9.74 -3.46 -31.52
N MET A 2 9.59 -3.90 -30.28
CA MET A 2 8.29 -3.95 -29.60
C MET A 2 7.80 -2.51 -29.34
N ASP A 3 6.54 -2.20 -29.66
CA ASP A 3 6.00 -0.84 -29.55
C ASP A 3 6.03 -0.38 -28.08
N ILE A 4 6.76 0.70 -27.82
CA ILE A 4 6.93 1.31 -26.49
C ILE A 4 5.58 1.72 -25.90
N LYS A 5 4.61 2.14 -26.74
CA LYS A 5 3.26 2.47 -26.28
C LYS A 5 2.52 1.24 -25.78
N LEU A 6 2.58 0.14 -26.52
CA LEU A 6 1.93 -1.12 -26.13
C LEU A 6 2.45 -1.62 -24.78
N LEU A 7 3.78 -1.58 -24.57
CA LEU A 7 4.38 -1.94 -23.28
C LEU A 7 3.91 -1.04 -22.15
N GLY A 8 3.78 0.27 -22.40
CA GLY A 8 3.21 1.20 -21.42
C GLY A 8 1.78 0.84 -21.01
N TYR A 9 0.92 0.49 -21.97
CA TYR A 9 -0.45 0.05 -21.69
C TYR A 9 -0.49 -1.26 -20.88
N LEU A 10 0.30 -2.26 -21.27
CA LEU A 10 0.38 -3.54 -20.55
C LEU A 10 0.91 -3.36 -19.12
N SER A 11 1.96 -2.57 -18.95
CA SER A 11 2.52 -2.26 -17.64
C SER A 11 1.49 -1.55 -16.73
N SER A 12 0.76 -0.57 -17.28
CA SER A 12 -0.32 0.11 -16.54
C SER A 12 -1.44 -0.85 -16.12
N PHE A 13 -1.89 -1.72 -17.04
CA PHE A 13 -2.92 -2.72 -16.76
C PHE A 13 -2.49 -3.71 -15.66
N THR A 14 -1.30 -4.30 -15.79
CA THR A 14 -0.76 -5.25 -14.80
C THR A 14 -0.57 -4.60 -13.44
N LYS A 15 -0.12 -3.33 -13.40
CA LYS A 15 0.00 -2.54 -12.16
C LYS A 15 -1.37 -2.34 -11.50
N LYS A 16 -2.40 -1.98 -12.26
CA LYS A 16 -3.77 -1.82 -11.76
C LYS A 16 -4.28 -3.12 -11.14
N PHE A 17 -4.08 -4.26 -11.80
CA PHE A 17 -4.51 -5.56 -11.30
C PHE A 17 -3.74 -6.01 -10.04
N SER A 18 -2.43 -5.76 -9.99
CA SER A 18 -1.63 -6.09 -8.79
C SER A 18 -1.96 -5.25 -7.55
N ARG A 19 -2.54 -4.05 -7.77
CA ARG A 19 -3.04 -3.14 -6.74
C ARG A 19 -4.55 -3.24 -6.60
N GLU A 20 -5.15 -4.30 -7.12
CA GLU A 20 -6.56 -4.61 -6.88
C GLU A 20 -6.82 -4.60 -5.37
N ASN A 21 -7.97 -4.06 -4.97
CA ASN A 21 -8.39 -3.83 -3.59
C ASN A 21 -7.62 -2.76 -2.79
N LEU A 22 -6.43 -2.29 -3.19
CA LEU A 22 -5.70 -1.26 -2.45
C LEU A 22 -6.48 0.06 -2.37
N TYR A 23 -6.91 0.57 -3.53
CA TYR A 23 -7.66 1.83 -3.58
C TYR A 23 -9.05 1.67 -2.97
N THR A 24 -9.72 0.54 -3.20
CA THR A 24 -11.01 0.25 -2.54
C THR A 24 -10.87 0.24 -1.02
N PHE A 25 -9.85 -0.44 -0.49
CA PHE A 25 -9.54 -0.45 0.94
C PHE A 25 -9.26 0.96 1.47
N LEU A 26 -8.47 1.76 0.74
CA LEU A 26 -8.17 3.15 1.10
C LEU A 26 -9.45 4.00 1.16
N GLU A 27 -10.27 3.92 0.13
CA GLU A 27 -11.53 4.69 0.03
C GLU A 27 -12.54 4.29 1.12
N GLU A 28 -12.69 2.99 1.37
CA GLU A 28 -13.52 2.48 2.47
C GLU A 28 -13.00 2.95 3.82
N SER A 29 -11.68 2.87 4.05
CA SER A 29 -11.07 3.28 5.30
C SER A 29 -11.23 4.79 5.54
N ILE A 30 -11.11 5.62 4.51
CA ILE A 30 -11.38 7.06 4.62
C ILE A 30 -12.83 7.31 4.99
N LYS A 31 -13.78 6.66 4.31
CA LYS A 31 -15.21 6.83 4.59
C LYS A 31 -15.57 6.40 6.01
N GLU A 32 -15.08 5.24 6.44
CA GLU A 32 -15.42 4.63 7.73
C GLU A 32 -14.76 5.32 8.92
N TYR A 33 -13.47 5.69 8.80
CA TYR A 33 -12.67 6.13 9.95
C TYR A 33 -12.36 7.63 9.98
N ILE A 34 -12.42 8.32 8.84
CA ILE A 34 -12.13 9.76 8.75
C ILE A 34 -13.44 10.55 8.61
N LEU A 35 -14.27 10.24 7.62
CA LEU A 35 -15.44 11.06 7.30
C LEU A 35 -16.57 10.97 8.33
N VAL A 36 -16.56 9.94 9.18
CA VAL A 36 -17.53 9.78 10.29
C VAL A 36 -17.09 10.56 11.54
N GLN A 37 -15.84 11.02 11.62
CA GLN A 37 -15.35 11.73 12.80
C GLN A 37 -15.95 13.14 12.90
N ASN A 38 -16.69 13.40 13.96
CA ASN A 38 -17.26 14.71 14.24
C ASN A 38 -16.28 15.61 15.04
N ARG A 39 -15.00 15.64 14.63
CA ARG A 39 -13.95 16.44 15.30
C ARG A 39 -13.83 17.82 14.67
N LYS A 40 -13.60 18.85 15.51
CA LYS A 40 -13.40 20.25 15.07
C LYS A 40 -12.19 20.43 14.15
N LYS A 41 -11.15 19.63 14.33
CA LYS A 41 -9.95 19.62 13.49
C LYS A 41 -9.33 18.22 13.48
N LEU A 42 -9.00 17.70 12.30
CA LEU A 42 -8.33 16.42 12.09
C LEU A 42 -6.97 16.67 11.46
N LYS A 43 -5.91 16.11 12.01
CA LYS A 43 -4.56 16.14 11.43
C LYS A 43 -4.24 14.76 10.86
N ILE A 44 -3.98 14.69 9.57
CA ILE A 44 -3.69 13.47 8.82
C ILE A 44 -2.27 13.57 8.26
N VAL A 45 -1.49 12.50 8.45
CA VAL A 45 -0.16 12.37 7.86
C VAL A 45 -0.14 11.22 6.86
N ASN A 46 0.26 11.48 5.62
CA ASN A 46 0.57 10.44 4.63
C ASN A 46 2.07 10.23 4.56
N ILE A 47 2.52 9.00 4.79
CA ILE A 47 3.91 8.58 4.67
C ILE A 47 4.08 7.93 3.29
N GLY A 48 5.02 8.45 2.49
CA GLY A 48 5.19 8.07 1.10
C GLY A 48 4.38 9.01 0.20
N ALA A 49 4.97 10.14 -0.20
CA ALA A 49 4.28 11.22 -0.88
C ALA A 49 4.12 10.96 -2.39
N GLY A 50 3.05 11.53 -2.92
CA GLY A 50 2.72 11.55 -4.35
C GLY A 50 2.09 10.26 -4.89
N GLY A 51 1.93 10.25 -6.22
CA GLY A 51 1.28 9.15 -6.92
C GLY A 51 -0.21 8.99 -6.62
N GLU A 52 -0.73 7.81 -6.94
CA GLU A 52 -2.17 7.52 -6.87
C GLU A 52 -2.72 7.56 -5.44
N ILE A 53 -1.94 7.13 -4.44
CA ILE A 53 -2.40 7.12 -3.03
C ILE A 53 -2.72 8.54 -2.57
N SER A 54 -1.79 9.48 -2.76
CA SER A 54 -2.00 10.90 -2.43
C SER A 54 -3.17 11.49 -3.20
N TYR A 55 -3.30 11.16 -4.50
CA TYR A 55 -4.43 11.59 -5.31
C TYR A 55 -5.77 11.12 -4.73
N HIS A 56 -5.88 9.83 -4.40
CA HIS A 56 -7.11 9.28 -3.82
C HIS A 56 -7.40 9.92 -2.46
N ILE A 57 -6.42 10.07 -1.56
CA ILE A 57 -6.65 10.73 -0.26
C ILE A 57 -7.14 12.17 -0.47
N ARG A 58 -6.42 12.97 -1.27
CA ARG A 58 -6.73 14.38 -1.56
C ARG A 58 -8.14 14.53 -2.12
N LYS A 59 -8.55 13.69 -3.07
CA LYS A 59 -9.91 13.67 -3.63
C LYS A 59 -11.00 13.54 -2.57
N TYR A 60 -10.79 12.77 -1.50
CA TYR A 60 -11.80 12.61 -0.44
C TYR A 60 -11.76 13.70 0.62
N ILE A 61 -10.64 14.38 0.83
CA ILE A 61 -10.51 15.44 1.84
C ILE A 61 -10.66 16.85 1.25
N GLU A 62 -10.66 16.98 -0.08
CA GLU A 62 -10.86 18.25 -0.77
C GLU A 62 -12.15 18.95 -0.30
N GLY A 63 -12.05 20.27 -0.09
CA GLY A 63 -13.13 21.10 0.45
C GLY A 63 -13.39 20.96 1.95
N LYS A 64 -12.67 20.08 2.68
CA LYS A 64 -12.86 19.89 4.13
C LYS A 64 -11.84 20.70 4.92
N SER A 65 -12.17 21.97 5.19
CA SER A 65 -11.30 22.93 5.89
C SER A 65 -10.90 22.52 7.31
N HIS A 66 -11.61 21.57 7.93
CA HIS A 66 -11.26 21.01 9.24
C HIS A 66 -10.18 19.92 9.17
N ILE A 67 -9.79 19.47 7.97
CA ILE A 67 -8.75 18.46 7.77
C ILE A 67 -7.44 19.16 7.39
N GLU A 68 -6.44 19.03 8.24
CA GLU A 68 -5.05 19.35 7.95
C GLU A 68 -4.38 18.08 7.41
N PHE A 69 -3.88 18.13 6.19
CA PHE A 69 -3.22 17.01 5.52
C PHE A 69 -1.76 17.34 5.24
N ILE A 70 -0.87 16.49 5.74
CA ILE A 70 0.57 16.62 5.62
C ILE A 70 1.11 15.37 4.92
N GLU A 71 1.94 15.56 3.91
CA GLU A 71 2.67 14.48 3.26
C GLU A 71 4.14 14.51 3.64
N ILE A 72 4.70 13.33 3.92
CA ILE A 72 6.12 13.16 4.19
C ILE A 72 6.72 12.10 3.28
N ASP A 73 7.97 12.33 2.87
CA ASP A 73 8.77 11.37 2.11
C ASP A 73 10.26 11.61 2.34
N ILE A 74 11.08 10.58 2.19
CA ILE A 74 12.54 10.72 2.22
C ILE A 74 13.06 11.30 0.89
N ASP A 75 12.37 11.05 -0.22
CA ASP A 75 12.71 11.55 -1.54
C ASP A 75 12.03 12.90 -1.82
N LYS A 76 12.84 13.97 -1.83
CA LYS A 76 12.40 15.32 -2.18
C LYS A 76 11.71 15.41 -3.56
N LYS A 77 12.05 14.52 -4.51
CA LYS A 77 11.43 14.49 -5.84
C LYS A 77 9.95 14.12 -5.82
N ARG A 78 9.47 13.55 -4.71
CA ARG A 78 8.04 13.29 -4.48
C ARG A 78 7.26 14.53 -4.08
N HIS A 79 7.94 15.66 -3.89
CA HIS A 79 7.36 16.94 -3.47
C HIS A 79 6.50 16.85 -2.19
N PRO A 80 7.00 16.23 -1.10
CA PRO A 80 6.28 16.20 0.17
C PRO A 80 6.23 17.58 0.84
N ASP A 81 5.31 17.77 1.78
CA ASP A 81 5.28 18.96 2.64
C ASP A 81 6.53 18.99 3.55
N TYR A 82 6.96 17.83 4.05
CA TYR A 82 8.21 17.67 4.78
C TYR A 82 9.05 16.52 4.23
N VAL A 83 10.35 16.77 4.01
CA VAL A 83 11.31 15.72 3.68
C VAL A 83 11.77 15.05 4.97
N LEU A 84 11.20 13.90 5.30
CA LEU A 84 11.43 13.19 6.57
C LEU A 84 11.53 11.68 6.33
N ASP A 85 12.42 11.04 7.07
CA ASP A 85 12.42 9.59 7.24
C ASP A 85 11.34 9.22 8.26
N VAL A 86 10.49 8.23 7.93
CA VAL A 86 9.49 7.68 8.86
C VAL A 86 10.10 7.15 10.16
N GLN A 87 11.38 6.78 10.14
CA GLN A 87 12.15 6.38 11.32
C GLN A 87 12.53 7.56 12.24
N ASN A 88 12.30 8.81 11.82
CA ASN A 88 12.53 10.01 12.62
C ASN A 88 11.72 11.20 12.10
N MET A 89 10.49 11.35 12.58
CA MET A 89 9.58 12.43 12.19
C MET A 89 9.71 13.64 13.13
N TYR A 90 10.93 14.18 13.27
CA TYR A 90 11.27 15.21 14.27
C TYR A 90 10.51 16.54 14.15
N LEU A 91 9.94 16.84 12.99
CA LEU A 91 9.08 18.03 12.78
C LEU A 91 7.63 17.82 13.23
N ILE A 92 7.23 16.57 13.53
CA ILE A 92 5.90 16.21 13.97
C ILE A 92 5.94 15.92 15.47
N LYS A 93 5.14 16.66 16.24
CA LYS A 93 5.11 16.54 17.70
C LYS A 93 4.42 15.24 18.12
N ASP A 94 4.73 14.83 19.35
CA ASP A 94 4.08 13.73 20.02
C ASP A 94 2.58 13.98 20.11
N GLU A 95 1.79 12.92 19.88
CA GLU A 95 0.34 12.92 20.09
C GLU A 95 -0.42 14.06 19.40
N GLU A 96 0.01 14.44 18.19
CA GLU A 96 -0.61 15.53 17.43
C GLU A 96 -1.44 15.04 16.24
N VAL A 97 -1.25 13.79 15.81
CA VAL A 97 -1.81 13.24 14.58
C VAL A 97 -3.02 12.34 14.88
N ASP A 98 -4.10 12.53 14.15
CA ASP A 98 -5.33 11.73 14.30
C ASP A 98 -5.28 10.45 13.45
N VAL A 99 -4.73 10.55 12.22
CA VAL A 99 -4.62 9.42 11.28
C VAL A 99 -3.29 9.46 10.54
N VAL A 100 -2.63 8.31 10.44
CA VAL A 100 -1.45 8.09 9.61
C VAL A 100 -1.81 7.11 8.48
N PHE A 101 -1.43 7.44 7.25
CA PHE A 101 -1.39 6.52 6.12
C PHE A 101 0.05 6.04 5.89
N CYS A 102 0.25 4.74 5.71
CA CYS A 102 1.55 4.14 5.40
C CYS A 102 1.36 2.92 4.49
N LEU A 103 1.28 3.16 3.18
CA LEU A 103 0.85 2.19 2.17
C LEU A 103 2.01 1.87 1.23
N GLU A 104 2.48 0.62 1.23
CA GLU A 104 3.66 0.18 0.45
C GLU A 104 4.91 1.03 0.76
N VAL A 105 5.23 1.17 2.05
CA VAL A 105 6.40 1.93 2.54
C VAL A 105 7.25 1.11 3.50
N LEU A 106 6.66 0.37 4.44
CA LEU A 106 7.40 -0.30 5.52
C LEU A 106 8.39 -1.36 5.00
N GLU A 107 8.14 -1.95 3.84
CA GLU A 107 9.06 -2.87 3.15
C GLU A 107 10.37 -2.19 2.75
N HIS A 108 10.33 -0.88 2.51
CA HIS A 108 11.47 -0.05 2.10
C HIS A 108 12.21 0.58 3.29
N VAL A 109 11.74 0.36 4.52
CA VAL A 109 12.34 0.92 5.73
C VAL A 109 13.34 -0.06 6.33
N GLN A 110 14.58 0.39 6.55
CA GLN A 110 15.64 -0.45 7.12
C GLN A 110 15.33 -0.94 8.55
N ASN A 111 14.72 -0.10 9.38
CA ASN A 111 14.23 -0.49 10.71
C ASN A 111 12.72 -0.22 10.86
N PRO A 112 11.86 -1.17 10.46
CA PRO A 112 10.41 -1.00 10.53
C PRO A 112 9.91 -0.86 11.98
N PHE A 113 10.63 -1.41 12.97
CA PHE A 113 10.27 -1.23 14.39
C PHE A 113 10.41 0.22 14.83
N LYS A 114 11.46 0.91 14.36
CA LYS A 114 11.66 2.33 14.65
C LYS A 114 10.60 3.19 13.97
N ALA A 115 10.27 2.88 12.71
CA ALA A 115 9.17 3.55 11.99
C ALA A 115 7.82 3.39 12.72
N VAL A 116 7.47 2.18 13.14
CA VAL A 116 6.21 1.94 13.87
C VAL A 116 6.21 2.59 15.26
N SER A 117 7.37 2.67 15.93
CA SER A 117 7.52 3.44 17.17
C SER A 117 7.30 4.94 16.94
N GLU A 118 7.83 5.51 15.87
CA GLU A 118 7.62 6.92 15.51
C GLU A 118 6.16 7.19 15.14
N ILE A 119 5.51 6.30 14.40
CA ILE A 119 4.07 6.36 14.12
C ILE A 119 3.27 6.36 15.43
N TYR A 120 3.64 5.50 16.39
CA TYR A 120 3.01 5.47 17.71
C TYR A 120 3.23 6.79 18.48
N ARG A 121 4.44 7.37 18.41
CA ARG A 121 4.76 8.65 19.08
C ARG A 121 3.88 9.79 18.56
N ILE A 122 3.77 9.96 17.24
CA ILE A 122 3.05 11.10 16.64
C ILE A 122 1.52 10.97 16.76
N LEU A 123 1.00 9.73 16.85
CA LEU A 123 -0.44 9.50 16.95
C LEU A 123 -0.97 9.93 18.31
N LYS A 124 -2.12 10.61 18.32
CA LYS A 124 -2.94 10.85 19.52
C LYS A 124 -3.40 9.52 20.13
N PRO A 125 -3.71 9.48 21.44
CA PRO A 125 -4.49 8.39 22.01
C PRO A 125 -5.79 8.18 21.22
N GLY A 126 -6.02 6.95 20.76
CA GLY A 126 -7.13 6.62 19.88
C GLY A 126 -6.96 6.98 18.40
N GLY A 127 -5.80 7.50 18.00
CA GLY A 127 -5.43 7.73 16.61
C GLY A 127 -5.21 6.43 15.83
N LEU A 128 -5.26 6.52 14.50
CA LEU A 128 -5.27 5.35 13.62
C LEU A 128 -4.05 5.32 12.69
N ILE A 129 -3.54 4.12 12.44
CA ILE A 129 -2.64 3.83 11.32
C ILE A 129 -3.39 2.95 10.32
N ILE A 130 -3.48 3.42 9.08
CA ILE A 130 -4.04 2.69 7.94
C ILE A 130 -2.88 2.39 7.00
N GLY A 131 -2.63 1.11 6.72
CA GLY A 131 -1.46 0.75 5.96
C GLY A 131 -1.57 -0.53 5.15
N SER A 132 -0.54 -0.76 4.35
CA SER A 132 -0.39 -1.93 3.50
C SER A 132 1.07 -2.29 3.34
N VAL A 133 1.33 -3.58 3.16
CA VAL A 133 2.68 -4.12 2.87
C VAL A 133 2.60 -5.29 1.90
N PRO A 134 3.61 -5.51 1.05
CA PRO A 134 3.70 -6.68 0.18
C PRO A 134 4.11 -7.94 0.94
N PHE A 135 3.72 -9.10 0.40
CA PHE A 135 4.13 -10.43 0.89
C PHE A 135 4.71 -11.30 -0.23
N ILE A 136 3.87 -11.89 -1.09
CA ILE A 136 4.35 -12.60 -2.28
C ILE A 136 4.41 -11.59 -3.43
N PHE A 137 5.56 -10.96 -3.61
CA PHE A 137 5.78 -9.96 -4.65
C PHE A 137 7.25 -9.93 -5.09
N PRO A 138 7.56 -9.74 -6.39
CA PRO A 138 8.94 -9.58 -6.86
C PRO A 138 9.67 -8.45 -6.13
N ILE A 139 11.00 -8.50 -6.11
CA ILE A 139 11.82 -7.38 -5.62
C ILE A 139 11.53 -6.17 -6.50
N HIS A 140 11.47 -4.99 -5.88
CA HIS A 140 11.23 -3.72 -6.56
C HIS A 140 11.95 -2.59 -5.84
N ASP A 141 12.18 -1.46 -6.50
CA ASP A 141 12.90 -0.30 -5.92
C ASP A 141 14.30 -0.65 -5.37
N GLU A 142 15.03 -1.52 -6.07
CA GLU A 142 16.35 -1.97 -5.67
C GLU A 142 17.35 -0.81 -5.50
N PRO A 143 18.23 -0.85 -4.48
CA PRO A 143 18.39 -1.89 -3.44
C PRO A 143 17.51 -1.70 -2.19
N HIS A 144 16.49 -0.85 -2.23
CA HIS A 144 15.77 -0.37 -1.04
C HIS A 144 14.51 -1.18 -0.71
N ASP A 145 14.53 -2.50 -0.87
CA ASP A 145 13.38 -3.37 -0.63
C ASP A 145 13.77 -4.55 0.28
N TYR A 146 13.52 -4.36 1.58
CA TYR A 146 14.18 -5.10 2.65
C TYR A 146 13.31 -6.20 3.25
N PHE A 147 11.99 -5.99 3.33
CA PHE A 147 11.10 -6.86 4.11
C PHE A 147 9.89 -7.37 3.33
N ARG A 148 9.51 -8.62 3.62
CA ARG A 148 8.19 -9.18 3.30
C ARG A 148 7.54 -9.60 4.61
N PHE A 149 6.39 -9.00 4.91
CA PHE A 149 5.75 -9.22 6.21
C PHE A 149 4.67 -10.30 6.11
N THR A 150 4.75 -11.31 6.97
CA THR A 150 3.61 -12.20 7.21
C THR A 150 2.58 -11.48 8.10
N ARG A 151 1.34 -11.99 8.12
CA ARG A 151 0.30 -11.53 9.07
C ARG A 151 0.77 -11.48 10.53
N TYR A 152 1.55 -12.47 10.95
CA TYR A 152 2.11 -12.55 12.30
C TYR A 152 3.23 -11.53 12.51
N GLY A 153 4.07 -11.31 11.50
CA GLY A 153 5.09 -10.26 11.51
C GLY A 153 4.46 -8.87 11.69
N ILE A 154 3.38 -8.57 10.96
CA ILE A 154 2.62 -7.31 11.11
C ILE A 154 2.05 -7.22 12.53
N SER A 155 1.40 -8.28 13.01
CA SER A 155 0.82 -8.30 14.35
C SER A 155 1.86 -8.07 15.46
N TYR A 156 3.05 -8.63 15.31
CA TYR A 156 4.15 -8.43 16.25
C TYR A 156 4.77 -7.03 16.15
N LEU A 157 4.89 -6.50 14.92
CA LEU A 157 5.39 -5.16 14.66
C LEU A 157 4.49 -4.09 15.30
N PHE A 158 3.17 -4.27 15.19
CA PHE A 158 2.14 -3.37 15.75
C PHE A 158 1.61 -3.83 17.13
N ARG A 159 2.36 -4.64 17.89
CA ARG A 159 1.90 -5.23 19.18
C ARG A 159 1.46 -4.22 20.26
N ASN A 160 1.94 -2.97 20.18
CA ASN A 160 1.57 -1.89 21.09
C ASN A 160 0.27 -1.17 20.68
N PHE A 161 -0.33 -1.56 19.55
CA PHE A 161 -1.58 -1.02 19.05
C PHE A 161 -2.70 -2.06 19.17
N LYS A 162 -3.94 -1.59 19.20
CA LYS A 162 -5.13 -2.43 19.04
C LYS A 162 -5.39 -2.71 17.57
N CYS A 163 -5.38 -3.97 17.15
CA CYS A 163 -5.77 -4.38 15.81
C CYS A 163 -7.28 -4.15 15.60
N LEU A 164 -7.66 -3.35 14.61
CA LEU A 164 -9.05 -3.20 14.17
C LEU A 164 -9.35 -4.04 12.94
N LYS A 165 -8.41 -4.06 11.98
CA LYS A 165 -8.51 -4.83 10.74
C LYS A 165 -7.13 -5.30 10.32
N LEU A 166 -7.02 -6.57 9.93
CA LEU A 166 -5.85 -7.13 9.26
C LEU A 166 -6.39 -8.17 8.28
N VAL A 167 -6.22 -7.93 6.99
CA VAL A 167 -6.80 -8.75 5.93
C VAL A 167 -5.80 -8.92 4.80
N GLU A 168 -5.90 -10.05 4.12
CA GLU A 168 -5.16 -10.37 2.92
C GLU A 168 -5.60 -9.44 1.77
N ARG A 169 -4.65 -9.01 0.92
CA ARG A 169 -4.95 -8.18 -0.28
C ARG A 169 -5.79 -8.94 -1.29
N ASN A 170 -5.43 -10.20 -1.47
CA ASN A 170 -6.07 -11.15 -2.36
C ASN A 170 -5.84 -12.57 -1.86
N SER A 171 -6.58 -13.49 -2.47
CA SER A 171 -6.61 -14.93 -2.23
C SER A 171 -5.52 -15.67 -3.00
N TYR A 172 -5.42 -16.97 -2.73
CA TYR A 172 -4.38 -17.84 -3.26
C TYR A 172 -4.29 -17.81 -4.79
N ILE A 173 -5.42 -18.01 -5.49
CA ILE A 173 -5.46 -18.13 -6.95
C ILE A 173 -5.07 -16.80 -7.61
N LYS A 174 -5.65 -15.69 -7.13
CA LYS A 174 -5.28 -14.34 -7.57
C LYS A 174 -3.80 -14.01 -7.32
N SER A 175 -3.22 -14.50 -6.23
CA SER A 175 -1.81 -14.22 -5.92
C SER A 175 -0.87 -14.76 -6.98
N TRP A 176 -1.04 -16.02 -7.37
CA TRP A 176 -0.25 -16.63 -8.44
C TRP A 176 -0.48 -15.93 -9.78
N TYR A 177 -1.71 -15.55 -10.08
CA TYR A 177 -2.02 -14.82 -11.30
C TYR A 177 -1.36 -13.43 -11.33
N VAL A 178 -1.31 -12.71 -10.21
CA VAL A 178 -0.58 -11.44 -10.11
C VAL A 178 0.92 -11.63 -10.37
N ILE A 179 1.54 -12.67 -9.79
CA ILE A 179 2.96 -12.96 -10.04
C ILE A 179 3.21 -13.23 -11.53
N LEU A 180 2.34 -14.01 -12.17
CA LEU A 180 2.42 -14.29 -13.59
C LEU A 180 2.29 -13.01 -14.43
N LEU A 181 1.33 -12.13 -14.12
CA LEU A 181 1.18 -10.83 -14.79
C LEU A 181 2.41 -9.93 -14.63
N ARG A 182 3.12 -10.04 -13.49
CA ARG A 182 4.30 -9.22 -13.22
C ARG A 182 5.51 -9.59 -14.06
N LEU A 183 5.51 -10.74 -14.75
CA LEU A 183 6.56 -11.13 -15.69
C LEU A 183 6.82 -10.06 -16.78
N ILE A 184 5.78 -9.31 -17.17
CA ILE A 184 5.85 -8.22 -18.15
C ILE A 184 6.65 -7.01 -17.64
N ASN A 185 6.80 -6.87 -16.32
CA ASN A 185 7.49 -5.74 -15.69
C ASN A 185 8.89 -6.10 -15.19
N THR A 186 9.40 -7.29 -15.53
CA THR A 186 10.76 -7.71 -15.16
C THR A 186 11.81 -6.88 -15.90
N GLU A 187 12.97 -6.68 -15.28
CA GLU A 187 14.10 -5.98 -15.90
C GLU A 187 14.73 -6.79 -17.04
N SER A 188 14.72 -8.12 -16.90
CA SER A 188 15.23 -9.07 -17.88
C SER A 188 14.45 -9.02 -19.20
N PHE A 189 15.14 -8.65 -20.29
CA PHE A 189 14.53 -8.55 -21.62
C PHE A 189 13.92 -9.87 -22.09
N LYS A 190 14.55 -11.01 -21.79
CA LYS A 190 14.07 -12.34 -22.18
C LYS A 190 12.78 -12.71 -21.45
N GLU A 191 12.74 -12.53 -20.13
CA GLU A 191 11.56 -12.76 -19.31
C GLU A 191 10.40 -11.85 -19.72
N ARG A 192 10.70 -10.58 -20.00
CA ARG A 192 9.71 -9.62 -20.48
C ARG A 192 9.06 -10.06 -21.79
N ILE A 193 9.85 -10.54 -22.76
CA ILE A 193 9.30 -11.09 -24.02
C ILE A 193 8.37 -12.25 -23.74
N ILE A 194 8.76 -13.19 -22.86
CA ILE A 194 7.92 -14.32 -22.47
C ILE A 194 6.61 -13.81 -21.84
N GLY A 195 6.70 -12.84 -20.93
CA GLY A 195 5.52 -12.23 -20.30
C GLY A 195 4.57 -11.61 -21.32
N VAL A 196 5.09 -10.88 -22.32
CA VAL A 196 4.27 -10.29 -23.38
C VAL A 196 3.64 -11.36 -24.28
N MET A 197 4.40 -12.41 -24.64
CA MET A 197 3.88 -13.52 -25.44
C MET A 197 2.77 -14.29 -24.71
N LEU A 198 2.88 -14.44 -23.39
CA LEU A 198 1.88 -15.11 -22.56
C LEU A 198 0.67 -14.22 -22.24
N PHE A 199 0.76 -12.90 -22.39
CA PHE A 199 -0.30 -11.97 -21.98
C PHE A 199 -1.68 -12.26 -22.60
N PRO A 200 -1.82 -12.55 -23.91
CA PRO A 200 -3.12 -12.90 -24.49
C PRO A 200 -3.74 -14.14 -23.82
N PHE A 201 -2.91 -15.12 -23.46
CA PHE A 201 -3.36 -16.30 -22.71
C PHE A 201 -3.77 -15.94 -21.29
N MET A 202 -3.02 -15.06 -20.60
CA MET A 202 -3.38 -14.56 -19.27
C MET A 202 -4.77 -13.89 -19.28
N VAL A 203 -5.04 -13.04 -20.28
CA VAL A 203 -6.36 -12.41 -20.44
C VAL A 203 -7.45 -13.45 -20.71
N LEU A 204 -7.17 -14.45 -21.55
CA LEU A 204 -8.13 -15.52 -21.87
C LEU A 204 -8.50 -16.36 -20.63
N ILE A 205 -7.55 -16.65 -19.74
CA ILE A 205 -7.81 -17.43 -18.52
C ILE A 205 -8.38 -16.61 -17.37
N LEU A 206 -8.40 -15.27 -17.46
CA LEU A 206 -8.86 -14.40 -16.37
C LEU A 206 -10.27 -14.75 -15.84
N PRO A 207 -11.29 -15.05 -16.68
CA PRO A 207 -12.60 -15.48 -16.18
C PRO A 207 -12.51 -16.75 -15.32
N ILE A 208 -11.69 -17.72 -15.74
CA ILE A 208 -11.46 -18.97 -15.00
C ILE A 208 -10.78 -18.67 -13.66
N VAL A 209 -9.76 -17.80 -13.67
CA VAL A 209 -9.08 -17.35 -12.45
C VAL A 209 -10.09 -16.75 -11.47
N ILE A 210 -10.98 -15.85 -11.93
CA ILE A 210 -12.02 -15.23 -11.10
C ILE A 210 -12.99 -16.30 -10.54
N THR A 211 -13.46 -17.23 -11.38
CA THR A 211 -14.37 -18.29 -10.94
C THR A 211 -13.71 -19.22 -9.92
N LEU A 212 -12.48 -19.66 -10.16
CA LEU A 212 -11.74 -20.51 -9.23
C LEU A 212 -11.48 -19.78 -7.91
N ASP A 213 -11.19 -18.49 -7.96
CA ASP A 213 -10.97 -17.66 -6.77
C ASP A 213 -12.22 -17.55 -5.88
N MET A 214 -13.42 -17.51 -6.47
CA MET A 214 -14.69 -17.54 -5.72
C MET A 214 -14.92 -18.88 -4.99
N VAL A 215 -14.38 -19.97 -5.52
CA VAL A 215 -14.52 -21.33 -4.97
C VAL A 215 -13.42 -21.61 -3.95
N VAL A 216 -12.17 -21.25 -4.26
CA VAL A 216 -10.98 -21.51 -3.45
C VAL A 216 -10.76 -20.34 -2.49
N LYS A 217 -11.47 -20.37 -1.36
CA LYS A 217 -11.39 -19.33 -0.30
C LYS A 217 -10.14 -19.43 0.60
N ASN A 218 -9.07 -20.05 0.12
CA ASN A 218 -7.87 -20.22 0.91
C ASN A 218 -7.07 -18.90 0.94
N ASN A 219 -6.87 -18.37 2.14
CA ASN A 219 -6.16 -17.11 2.38
C ASN A 219 -4.71 -17.32 2.87
N HIS A 220 -4.19 -18.54 2.81
CA HIS A 220 -2.81 -18.85 3.21
C HIS A 220 -1.75 -18.29 2.24
N SER A 221 -2.15 -17.77 1.07
CA SER A 221 -1.27 -17.09 0.11
C SER A 221 -1.91 -15.79 -0.32
N THR A 222 -1.13 -14.71 -0.22
CA THR A 222 -1.55 -13.36 -0.61
C THR A 222 -0.36 -12.57 -1.16
N THR A 223 -0.63 -11.60 -2.03
CA THR A 223 0.39 -10.67 -2.53
C THR A 223 0.77 -9.58 -1.53
N GLY A 224 -0.03 -9.40 -0.48
CA GLY A 224 0.22 -8.43 0.57
C GLY A 224 -0.92 -8.37 1.58
N TYR A 225 -0.81 -7.45 2.52
CA TYR A 225 -1.80 -7.26 3.58
C TYR A 225 -2.27 -5.82 3.62
N PHE A 226 -3.51 -5.64 4.04
CA PHE A 226 -4.08 -4.36 4.44
C PHE A 226 -4.36 -4.39 5.93
N PHE A 227 -4.10 -3.30 6.62
CA PHE A 227 -4.29 -3.23 8.05
C PHE A 227 -4.74 -1.86 8.55
N ILE A 228 -5.48 -1.90 9.66
CA ILE A 228 -5.89 -0.75 10.45
C ILE A 228 -5.64 -1.08 11.91
N TYR A 229 -4.80 -0.27 12.55
CA TYR A 229 -4.53 -0.36 13.98
C TYR A 229 -4.84 0.97 14.66
N LYS A 230 -5.18 0.90 15.94
CA LYS A 230 -5.50 2.04 16.79
C LYS A 230 -4.52 2.14 17.95
N LYS A 231 -3.98 3.34 18.18
CA LYS A 231 -3.18 3.65 19.37
C LYS A 231 -4.07 3.68 20.62
#